data_AF-A0A8T4FBD5-F1
#
_entry.id   AF-A0A8T4FBD5-F1
#
_cell.length_a   1.000
_cell.length_b   1.000
_cell.length_c   1.000
_cell.angle_alpha   90.00
_cell.angle_beta   90.00
_cell.angle_gamma   90.00
#
_symmetry.space_group_name_H-M   'P 1'
#
loop_
_entity.id
_entity.type
_entity.pdbx_description
1 polymer ?
#
loop_
_entity_poly.entity_id
_entity_poly.type
_entity_poly.pdbx_seq_one_letter_code
_entity_poly.pdbx_strand_id
1 'polypeptide(L)'
;MLKVVYVPPEWPTAVRRPDVPDWEVSAATWLLDACPPDYRAYTVLRRHPVTLAFLARLHVDGQIEAARVGFRTAGSLNAFVEPHTRDEIQEVLRREGPRLVALAASIAAVEHALRGGTFTEQIRPDGARRIVPPSGDGPPRREPRARFFPRN
;
A
#
# COMPACT_ATOMS: atom_id res chain seq x y z
N MET A 1 -23.85 -5.42 -23.52
CA MET A 1 -24.30 -4.45 -22.49
C MET A 1 -23.14 -4.25 -21.53
N LEU A 2 -22.46 -3.09 -21.59
CA LEU A 2 -21.32 -2.79 -20.72
C LEU A 2 -21.83 -2.54 -19.29
N LYS A 3 -21.51 -3.44 -18.37
CA LYS A 3 -21.78 -3.27 -16.94
C LYS A 3 -20.68 -2.37 -16.37
N VAL A 4 -20.97 -1.09 -16.19
CA VAL A 4 -20.03 -0.14 -15.58
C VAL A 4 -19.78 -0.59 -14.14
N VAL A 5 -18.56 -1.03 -13.86
CA VAL A 5 -18.12 -1.33 -12.49
C VAL A 5 -17.66 -0.04 -11.83
N TYR A 6 -18.24 0.24 -10.66
CA TYR A 6 -17.80 1.31 -9.77
C TYR A 6 -16.41 1.00 -9.24
N VAL A 7 -15.53 2.01 -9.22
CA VAL A 7 -14.24 1.95 -8.54
C VAL A 7 -14.19 3.03 -7.47
N PRO A 8 -13.61 2.76 -6.30
CA PRO A 8 -13.66 3.69 -5.19
C PRO A 8 -12.69 4.87 -5.39
N PRO A 9 -12.79 5.95 -4.59
CA PRO A 9 -11.94 7.14 -4.75
C PRO A 9 -10.44 6.87 -4.62
N GLU A 10 -10.06 5.85 -3.87
CA GLU A 10 -8.68 5.39 -3.72
C GLU A 10 -8.16 4.62 -4.95
N TRP A 11 -8.99 4.35 -5.95
CA TRP A 11 -8.56 3.62 -7.14
C TRP A 11 -7.48 4.40 -7.90
N PRO A 12 -6.31 3.79 -8.17
CA PRO A 12 -5.22 4.50 -8.82
C PRO A 12 -5.54 4.78 -10.29
N THR A 13 -5.29 6.01 -10.74
CA THR A 13 -5.57 6.47 -12.11
C THR A 13 -4.81 5.71 -13.18
N ALA A 14 -3.65 5.14 -12.84
CA ALA A 14 -2.81 4.35 -13.74
C ALA A 14 -3.32 2.90 -13.94
N VAL A 15 -4.28 2.44 -13.12
CA VAL A 15 -4.82 1.08 -13.20
C VAL A 15 -6.18 1.12 -13.87
N ARG A 16 -6.34 0.33 -14.93
CA ARG A 16 -7.61 0.19 -15.64
C ARG A 16 -8.67 -0.41 -14.71
N ARG A 17 -9.95 -0.12 -15.00
CA ARG A 17 -11.07 -0.63 -14.19
C ARG A 17 -11.19 -2.17 -14.31
N PRO A 18 -11.70 -2.87 -13.28
CA PRO A 18 -11.77 -4.35 -13.28
C PRO A 18 -12.66 -4.99 -14.37
N ASP A 19 -13.47 -4.20 -15.08
CA ASP A 19 -14.39 -4.64 -16.13
C ASP A 19 -13.83 -4.52 -17.56
N VAL A 20 -12.61 -4.00 -17.72
CA VAL A 20 -12.00 -3.82 -19.06
C VAL A 20 -10.86 -4.81 -19.31
N PRO A 21 -10.61 -5.20 -20.58
CA PRO A 21 -9.48 -6.06 -20.91
C PRO A 21 -8.14 -5.50 -20.41
N ASP A 22 -7.24 -6.43 -20.07
CA ASP A 22 -5.87 -6.19 -19.62
C ASP A 22 -5.75 -5.37 -18.33
N TRP A 23 -6.81 -5.30 -17.52
CA TRP A 23 -6.76 -4.53 -16.28
C TRP A 23 -5.77 -5.14 -15.27
N GLU A 24 -5.68 -6.48 -15.19
CA GLU A 24 -4.70 -7.15 -14.33
C GLU A 24 -3.25 -6.87 -14.77
N VAL A 25 -3.02 -6.68 -16.07
CA VAL A 25 -1.70 -6.32 -16.61
C VAL A 25 -1.33 -4.89 -16.20
N SER A 26 -2.29 -3.96 -16.27
CA SER A 26 -2.09 -2.59 -15.79
C SER A 26 -1.88 -2.54 -14.27
N ALA A 27 -2.63 -3.35 -13.52
CA ALA A 27 -2.48 -3.49 -12.07
C ALA A 27 -1.10 -4.04 -11.71
N ALA A 28 -0.66 -5.12 -12.37
CA ALA A 28 0.66 -5.71 -12.14
C ALA A 28 1.81 -4.72 -12.45
N THR A 29 1.66 -3.92 -13.51
CA THR A 29 2.67 -2.91 -13.87
C THR A 29 2.76 -1.83 -12.80
N TRP A 30 1.62 -1.30 -12.36
CA TRP A 30 1.54 -0.29 -11.32
C TRP A 30 2.02 -0.80 -9.95
N LEU A 31 1.66 -2.03 -9.57
CA LEU A 31 2.12 -2.66 -8.32
C LEU A 31 3.64 -2.85 -8.30
N LEU A 32 4.28 -3.11 -9.44
CA LEU A 32 5.74 -3.18 -9.54
C LEU A 32 6.42 -1.82 -9.32
N ASP A 33 5.72 -0.70 -9.51
CA ASP A 33 6.26 0.63 -9.18
C ASP A 33 6.28 0.88 -7.67
N ALA A 34 5.47 0.15 -6.89
CA ALA A 34 5.45 0.21 -5.43
C ALA A 34 6.40 -0.81 -4.76
N CYS A 35 7.05 -1.66 -5.55
CA CYS A 35 7.98 -2.71 -5.09
C CYS A 35 9.44 -2.32 -5.36
N PRO A 36 10.41 -3.04 -4.77
CA PRO A 36 11.81 -2.96 -5.20
C PRO A 36 11.95 -3.18 -6.71
N PRO A 37 12.81 -2.41 -7.41
CA PRO A 37 12.92 -2.47 -8.86
C PRO A 37 13.31 -3.86 -9.38
N ASP A 38 14.09 -4.62 -8.60
CA ASP A 38 14.51 -5.99 -8.93
C ASP A 38 13.34 -6.96 -9.14
N TYR A 39 12.16 -6.66 -8.61
CA TYR A 39 10.99 -7.52 -8.76
C TYR A 39 10.53 -7.64 -10.22
N ARG A 40 10.94 -6.71 -11.10
CA ARG A 40 10.67 -6.79 -12.54
C ARG A 40 11.35 -7.99 -13.22
N ALA A 41 12.41 -8.53 -12.63
CA ALA A 41 13.08 -9.73 -13.13
C ALA A 41 12.31 -11.02 -12.82
N TYR A 42 11.45 -11.02 -11.79
CA TYR A 42 10.71 -12.21 -11.37
C TYR A 42 9.36 -12.32 -12.09
N THR A 43 9.36 -13.00 -13.23
CA THR A 43 8.16 -13.17 -14.07
C THR A 43 6.98 -13.85 -13.37
N VAL A 44 7.22 -14.60 -12.28
CA VAL A 44 6.16 -15.18 -11.43
C VAL A 44 5.27 -14.11 -10.80
N LEU A 45 5.81 -12.94 -10.47
CA LEU A 45 5.05 -11.85 -9.84
C LEU A 45 4.04 -11.24 -10.81
N ARG A 46 4.38 -11.15 -12.10
CA ARG A 46 3.43 -10.72 -13.14
C ARG A 46 2.36 -11.77 -13.44
N ARG A 47 2.69 -13.06 -13.31
CA ARG A 47 1.75 -14.18 -13.49
C ARG A 47 0.78 -14.34 -12.32
N HIS A 48 1.15 -13.87 -11.13
CA HIS A 48 0.34 -13.95 -9.92
C HIS A 48 0.15 -12.56 -9.27
N PRO A 49 -0.66 -11.68 -9.89
CA PRO A 49 -0.82 -10.28 -9.45
C PRO A 49 -1.38 -10.15 -8.03
N VAL A 50 -2.18 -11.11 -7.55
CA VAL A 50 -2.64 -11.15 -6.14
C VAL A 50 -1.45 -11.25 -5.17
N THR A 51 -0.47 -12.11 -5.47
CA THR A 51 0.75 -12.24 -4.64
C THR A 51 1.59 -10.98 -4.72
N LEU A 52 1.69 -10.37 -5.90
CA LEU A 52 2.37 -9.10 -6.08
C LEU A 52 1.72 -7.97 -5.26
N ALA A 53 0.39 -7.89 -5.22
CA ALA A 53 -0.34 -6.93 -4.39
C ALA A 53 -0.05 -7.11 -2.89
N PHE A 54 -0.03 -8.36 -2.41
CA PHE A 54 0.38 -8.67 -1.03
C PHE A 54 1.80 -8.16 -0.73
N LEU A 55 2.76 -8.42 -1.63
CA LEU A 55 4.14 -7.96 -1.46
C LEU A 55 4.26 -6.43 -1.52
N ALA A 56 3.56 -5.79 -2.45
CA ALA A 56 3.53 -4.33 -2.55
C ALA A 56 3.00 -3.69 -1.26
N ARG A 57 1.96 -4.29 -0.64
CA ARG A 57 1.47 -3.86 0.67
C ARG A 57 2.55 -3.94 1.74
N LEU A 58 3.23 -5.08 1.86
CA LEU A 58 4.30 -5.27 2.84
C LEU A 58 5.41 -4.23 2.69
N HIS A 59 5.81 -3.92 1.44
CA HIS A 59 6.83 -2.90 1.17
C HIS A 59 6.37 -1.51 1.56
N VAL A 60 5.17 -1.11 1.17
CA VAL A 60 4.64 0.22 1.49
C VAL A 60 4.39 0.37 2.99
N ASP A 61 3.90 -0.66 3.68
CA ASP A 61 3.76 -0.65 5.15
C ASP A 61 5.12 -0.46 5.83
N GLY A 62 6.17 -1.14 5.34
CA GLY A 62 7.54 -0.94 5.81
C GLY A 62 8.04 0.49 5.57
N GLN A 63 7.73 1.08 4.41
CA GLN A 63 8.07 2.47 4.09
C GLN A 63 7.34 3.46 5.00
N ILE A 64 6.06 3.22 5.32
CA ILE A 64 5.29 4.04 6.26
C ILE A 64 5.95 4.04 7.64
N GLU A 65 6.34 2.86 8.14
CA GLU A 65 7.04 2.76 9.42
C GLU A 65 8.41 3.42 9.38
N ALA A 66 9.17 3.24 8.29
CA ALA A 66 10.44 3.92 8.11
C ALA A 66 10.29 5.45 8.12
N ALA A 67 9.29 5.99 7.42
CA ALA A 67 9.00 7.43 7.41
C ALA A 67 8.62 7.95 8.81
N ARG A 68 7.80 7.20 9.55
CA ARG A 68 7.41 7.52 10.93
C ARG A 68 8.61 7.53 11.88
N VAL A 69 9.47 6.50 11.80
CA VAL A 69 10.69 6.42 12.59
C VAL A 69 11.61 7.58 12.23
N GLY A 70 11.91 7.76 10.95
CA GLY A 70 12.78 8.84 10.46
C GLY A 70 12.32 10.22 10.90
N PHE A 71 11.01 10.49 10.87
CA PHE A 71 10.47 11.78 11.33
C PHE A 71 10.71 11.98 12.83
N ARG A 72 10.44 10.96 13.66
CA ARG A 72 10.66 11.02 15.11
C ARG A 72 12.14 11.13 15.48
N THR A 73 13.03 10.54 14.69
CA THR A 73 14.47 10.51 14.96
C THR A 73 15.26 11.57 14.20
N ALA A 74 14.63 12.39 13.35
CA ALA A 74 15.31 13.38 12.50
C ALA A 74 16.18 14.39 13.27
N GLY A 75 15.97 14.56 14.57
CA GLY A 75 16.87 15.35 15.43
C GLY A 75 18.30 14.80 15.52
N SER A 76 18.51 13.49 15.29
CA SER A 76 19.85 12.89 15.25
C SER A 76 20.68 13.36 14.04
N LEU A 77 20.03 13.91 13.01
CA LEU A 77 20.69 14.43 11.81
C LEU A 77 21.51 15.70 12.08
N ASN A 78 21.30 16.38 13.22
CA ASN A 78 22.09 17.55 13.62
C ASN A 78 23.60 17.27 13.70
N ALA A 79 24.01 16.00 13.82
CA ALA A 79 25.41 15.60 13.79
C ALA A 79 26.03 15.59 12.36
N PHE A 80 25.20 15.68 11.31
CA PHE A 80 25.63 15.49 9.92
C PHE A 80 25.24 16.65 8.98
N VAL A 81 24.21 17.43 9.31
CA VAL A 81 23.70 18.51 8.45
C VAL A 81 23.33 19.77 9.23
N GLU A 82 23.32 20.92 8.56
CA GLU A 82 22.91 22.20 9.14
C GLU A 82 21.40 22.24 9.46
N PRO A 83 20.95 23.13 10.37
CA PRO A 83 19.55 23.18 10.82
C PRO A 83 18.53 23.34 9.69
N HIS A 84 18.82 24.18 8.69
CA HIS A 84 17.94 24.39 7.54
C HIS A 84 17.73 23.11 6.72
N THR A 85 18.83 22.41 6.39
CA THR A 85 18.81 21.13 5.68
C THR A 85 18.03 20.06 6.45
N ARG A 86 18.16 20.03 7.79
CA ARG A 86 17.35 19.14 8.64
C ARG A 86 15.86 19.46 8.53
N ASP A 87 15.48 20.73 8.55
CA ASP A 87 14.08 21.15 8.45
C ASP A 87 13.49 20.76 7.08
N GLU A 88 14.27 20.88 5.99
CA GLU A 88 13.90 20.38 4.66
C GLU A 88 13.68 18.87 4.64
N ILE A 89 14.56 18.08 5.28
CA ILE A 89 14.40 16.62 5.37
C ILE A 89 13.13 16.26 6.16
N GLN A 90 12.85 16.97 7.26
CA GLN A 90 11.61 16.77 8.03
C GLN A 90 10.37 17.12 7.20
N GLU A 91 10.44 18.15 6.35
CA GLU A 91 9.39 18.48 5.38
C GLU A 91 9.13 17.35 4.40
N VAL A 92 10.19 16.77 3.82
CA VAL A 92 10.09 15.61 2.93
C VAL A 92 9.36 14.46 3.62
N LEU A 93 9.80 14.06 4.81
CA LEU A 93 9.20 12.94 5.55
C LEU A 93 7.73 13.19 5.92
N ARG A 94 7.38 14.44 6.26
CA ARG A 94 6.02 14.85 6.60
C ARG A 94 5.07 14.84 5.39
N ARG A 95 5.56 15.12 4.19
CA ARG A 95 4.79 14.96 2.94
C ARG A 95 4.68 13.50 2.53
N GLU A 96 5.76 12.76 2.74
CA GLU A 96 5.87 11.38 2.28
C GLU A 96 4.97 10.42 3.07
N GLY A 97 4.85 10.58 4.39
CA GLY A 97 3.99 9.74 5.23
C GLY A 97 2.54 9.64 4.72
N PRO A 98 1.79 10.75 4.59
CA PRO A 98 0.44 10.74 4.03
C PRO A 98 0.36 10.20 2.60
N ARG A 99 1.36 10.48 1.75
CA ARG A 99 1.42 9.96 0.38
C ARG A 99 1.52 8.42 0.37
N LEU A 100 2.35 7.85 1.24
CA LEU A 100 2.49 6.40 1.39
C LEU A 100 1.22 5.75 1.96
N VAL A 101 0.55 6.40 2.92
CA VAL A 101 -0.75 5.91 3.44
C VAL A 101 -1.81 5.89 2.34
N ALA A 102 -1.87 6.92 1.50
CA ALA A 102 -2.78 6.95 0.35
C ALA A 102 -2.43 5.84 -0.66
N LEU A 103 -1.15 5.62 -0.94
CA LEU A 103 -0.68 4.53 -1.79
C LEU A 103 -1.08 3.16 -1.23
N ALA A 104 -0.94 2.93 0.08
CA ALA A 104 -1.35 1.69 0.73
C ALA A 104 -2.86 1.44 0.58
N ALA A 105 -3.69 2.49 0.68
CA ALA A 105 -5.12 2.41 0.44
C ALA A 105 -5.44 2.05 -1.01
N SER A 106 -4.75 2.67 -1.98
CA SER A 106 -4.89 2.30 -3.40
C SER A 106 -4.49 0.85 -3.67
N ILE A 107 -3.40 0.37 -3.07
CA ILE A 107 -2.96 -1.03 -3.18
C ILE A 107 -4.04 -1.95 -2.60
N ALA A 108 -4.67 -1.55 -1.50
CA ALA A 108 -5.74 -2.32 -0.89
C ALA A 108 -6.96 -2.48 -1.79
N ALA A 109 -7.38 -1.41 -2.46
CA ALA A 109 -8.48 -1.47 -3.41
C ALA A 109 -8.13 -2.38 -4.61
N VAL A 110 -6.92 -2.25 -5.16
CA VAL A 110 -6.48 -3.11 -6.28
C VAL A 110 -6.39 -4.57 -5.85
N GLU A 111 -5.86 -4.87 -4.66
CA GLU A 111 -5.80 -6.22 -4.11
C GLU A 111 -7.19 -6.84 -3.92
N HIS A 112 -8.14 -6.06 -3.40
CA HIS A 112 -9.53 -6.50 -3.25
C HIS A 112 -10.14 -6.91 -4.59
N ALA A 113 -9.97 -6.08 -5.62
CA ALA A 113 -10.43 -6.39 -6.98
C ALA A 113 -9.75 -7.64 -7.56
N LEU A 114 -8.43 -7.78 -7.39
CA LEU A 114 -7.66 -8.93 -7.88
C LEU A 114 -8.09 -10.25 -7.21
N ARG A 115 -8.63 -10.20 -5.98
CA ARG A 115 -9.21 -11.35 -5.28
C ARG A 115 -10.66 -11.65 -5.70
N GLY A 116 -11.18 -10.93 -6.70
CA GLY A 116 -12.57 -11.05 -7.18
C GLY A 116 -13.58 -10.23 -6.38
N GLY A 117 -13.12 -9.35 -5.49
CA GLY A 117 -13.97 -8.43 -4.77
C GLY A 117 -14.57 -7.38 -5.70
N THR A 118 -15.87 -7.12 -5.54
CA THR A 118 -16.55 -6.02 -6.24
C THR A 118 -16.71 -4.83 -5.32
N PHE A 119 -16.76 -3.63 -5.89
CA PHE A 119 -17.15 -2.43 -5.16
C PHE A 119 -18.61 -2.10 -5.46
N THR A 120 -19.37 -1.81 -4.41
CA THR A 120 -20.70 -1.24 -4.53
C THR A 120 -20.63 0.21 -4.07
N GLU A 121 -21.24 1.11 -4.84
CA GLU A 121 -21.41 2.49 -4.40
C GLU A 121 -22.41 2.48 -3.22
N GLN A 122 -21.90 2.59 -2.00
CA GLN A 122 -22.75 2.87 -0.85
C GLN A 122 -22.98 4.37 -0.78
N ILE A 123 -24.10 4.84 -1.33
CA ILE A 123 -24.64 6.14 -0.95
C ILE A 123 -25.08 5.99 0.51
N ARG A 124 -24.25 6.47 1.44
CA ARG A 124 -24.59 6.50 2.85
C ARG A 124 -25.62 7.63 3.08
N PRO A 125 -26.80 7.36 3.66
CA PRO A 125 -27.92 8.33 3.72
C PRO A 125 -27.69 9.57 4.62
N ASP A 126 -26.52 9.74 5.22
CA ASP A 126 -26.30 10.66 6.34
C ASP A 126 -24.91 11.33 6.39
N GLY A 127 -24.08 11.23 5.35
CA GLY A 127 -22.92 12.13 5.13
C GLY A 127 -21.73 12.08 6.12
N ALA A 128 -21.81 11.42 7.28
CA ALA A 128 -20.77 11.46 8.31
C ALA A 128 -19.88 10.19 8.36
N ARG A 129 -18.55 10.33 8.31
CA ARG A 129 -17.60 9.20 8.48
C ARG A 129 -17.42 8.86 9.97
N ARG A 130 -17.76 7.62 10.36
CA ARG A 130 -17.39 7.04 11.66
C ARG A 130 -16.36 5.92 11.48
N ILE A 131 -15.30 5.95 12.28
CA ILE A 131 -14.34 4.86 12.42
C ILE A 131 -14.78 4.02 13.62
N VAL A 132 -14.98 2.72 13.41
CA VAL A 132 -15.17 1.73 14.49
C VAL A 132 -14.09 0.66 14.31
N PRO A 133 -13.19 0.43 15.29
CA PRO A 133 -12.27 -0.69 15.23
C PRO A 133 -13.05 -2.00 15.40
N PRO A 134 -12.65 -3.11 14.75
CA PRO A 134 -13.27 -4.40 15.00
C PRO A 134 -13.04 -4.80 16.47
N SER A 135 -14.14 -5.10 17.17
CA SER A 135 -14.10 -5.72 18.50
C SER A 135 -13.20 -6.94 18.46
N GLY A 136 -12.21 -6.97 19.36
CA GLY A 136 -11.28 -8.07 19.48
C GLY A 136 -11.99 -9.32 19.96
N ASP A 137 -12.04 -10.32 19.09
CA ASP A 137 -11.95 -11.73 19.44
C ASP A 137 -11.27 -12.45 18.26
N GLY A 138 -9.95 -12.29 18.20
CA GLY A 138 -9.10 -13.05 17.29
C GLY A 138 -8.77 -14.41 17.91
N PRO A 139 -8.73 -15.50 17.13
CA PRO A 139 -8.27 -16.80 17.62
C PRO A 139 -6.82 -16.70 18.13
N PRO A 140 -6.40 -17.56 19.08
CA PRO A 140 -5.06 -17.48 19.67
C PRO A 140 -3.99 -17.54 18.57
N ARG A 141 -3.08 -16.55 18.60
CA ARG A 141 -1.90 -16.48 17.74
C ARG A 141 -1.13 -17.79 17.84
N ARG A 142 -1.13 -18.59 16.78
CA ARG A 142 -0.10 -19.63 16.60
C ARG A 142 1.19 -18.91 16.25
N GLU A 143 2.21 -19.08 17.08
CA GLU A 143 3.55 -18.60 16.79
C GLU A 143 4.02 -19.17 15.44
N PRO A 144 4.52 -18.33 14.51
CA PRO A 144 5.27 -18.83 13.40
C PRO A 144 6.57 -19.42 13.95
N ARG A 145 6.77 -20.73 13.75
CA ARG A 145 8.10 -21.33 13.90
C ARG A 145 9.04 -20.62 12.92
N ALA A 146 9.82 -19.68 13.43
CA ALA A 146 10.84 -18.98 12.67
C ALA A 146 11.91 -19.99 12.22
N ARG A 147 11.84 -20.39 10.95
CA ARG A 147 12.99 -20.89 10.18
C ARG A 147 12.86 -20.40 8.76
N PHE A 148 13.15 -19.13 8.52
CA PHE A 148 13.63 -18.63 7.25
C PHE A 148 14.21 -17.26 7.52
N PHE A 149 15.50 -17.22 7.86
CA PHE A 149 16.52 -16.18 7.65
C PHE A 149 17.70 -16.49 8.58
N PRO A 150 18.92 -16.77 8.07
CA PRO A 150 20.09 -16.84 8.91
C PRO A 150 20.37 -15.45 9.51
N ARG A 151 20.65 -15.39 10.82
CA ARG A 151 21.24 -14.21 11.45
C ARG A 151 22.69 -14.12 10.96
N ASN A 152 23.04 -13.06 10.27
CA ASN A 152 24.41 -12.54 10.25
C ASN A 152 24.49 -11.39 11.26
#